data_AF-A0A7J9JV02-F1
#
_entry.id   AF-A0A7J9JV02-F1
#
_cell.length_a   1.000
_cell.length_b   1.000
_cell.length_c   1.000
_cell.angle_alpha   90.00
_cell.angle_beta   90.00
_cell.angle_gamma   90.00
#
_symmetry.space_group_name_H-M   'P 1'
#
loop_
_entity.id
_entity.type
_entity.pdbx_description
1 polymer ?
#
loop_
_entity_poly.entity_id
_entity_poly.type
_entity_poly.pdbx_seq_one_letter_code
_entity_poly.pdbx_strand_id
1 'polypeptide(L)'
;MPGATNFKDCAVLESVVKKQAADGRLYAAVCASPAVALGSWGLLKGLKATCYPSFMEQLSSCATAVESIVQQDGKVVTSRGPGTTMEFSVALVEQLYDKEKADEVSGPLLLRPNHGDEYKVIELNPMEWKCNNIPQVRFQCWLVVYILLSLCTIADPSSSLDEDTEIKVCLINFSDPCTNC
;
A
#
# COMPACT_ATOMS: atom_id res chain seq x y z
N MET A 1 12.05 -8.98 9.15
CA MET A 1 10.90 -8.06 9.03
C MET A 1 10.20 -7.96 10.38
N PRO A 2 10.59 -7.05 11.28
CA PRO A 2 9.98 -6.94 12.60
C PRO A 2 8.59 -6.28 12.58
N GLY A 3 8.28 -5.39 11.63
CA GLY A 3 7.07 -4.56 11.69
C GLY A 3 5.74 -5.30 11.85
N ALA A 4 5.44 -6.29 10.99
CA ALA A 4 4.19 -7.05 11.07
C ALA A 4 4.11 -7.95 12.32
N THR A 5 5.26 -8.48 12.77
CA THR A 5 5.36 -9.27 13.99
C THR A 5 5.12 -8.39 15.22
N ASN A 6 5.69 -7.18 15.26
CA ASN A 6 5.47 -6.21 16.33
C ASN A 6 3.99 -5.84 16.47
N PHE A 7 3.26 -5.77 15.35
CA PHE A 7 1.81 -5.58 15.40
C PHE A 7 1.09 -6.76 16.02
N LYS A 8 1.36 -7.96 15.53
CA LYS A 8 0.78 -9.20 16.07
C LYS A 8 0.96 -9.29 17.59
N ASP A 9 2.15 -8.95 18.09
CA ASP A 9 2.51 -9.08 19.50
C ASP A 9 2.04 -7.90 20.37
N CYS A 10 1.54 -6.82 19.77
CA CYS A 10 1.00 -5.66 20.48
C CYS A 10 -0.44 -5.92 20.95
N ALA A 11 -0.59 -6.33 22.21
CA ALA A 11 -1.89 -6.62 22.83
C ALA A 11 -2.86 -5.42 22.81
N VAL A 12 -2.34 -4.19 22.93
CA VAL A 12 -3.16 -2.97 22.85
C VAL A 12 -3.76 -2.85 21.46
N LEU A 13 -2.95 -2.97 20.41
CA LEU A 13 -3.41 -2.90 19.03
C LEU A 13 -4.41 -4.01 18.73
N GLU A 14 -4.13 -5.25 19.15
CA GLU A 14 -5.04 -6.38 18.99
C GLU A 14 -6.41 -6.08 19.61
N SER A 15 -6.44 -5.59 20.87
CA SER A 15 -7.70 -5.28 21.55
C SER A 15 -8.51 -4.20 20.83
N VAL A 16 -7.81 -3.17 20.34
CA VAL A 16 -8.40 -2.01 19.68
C VAL A 16 -8.95 -2.36 18.29
N VAL A 17 -8.28 -3.25 17.55
CA VAL A 17 -8.74 -3.74 16.23
C VAL A 17 -9.84 -4.78 16.39
N LYS A 18 -9.76 -5.68 17.37
CA LYS A 18 -10.87 -6.63 17.66
C LYS A 18 -12.14 -5.90 18.05
N LYS A 19 -12.04 -4.84 18.87
CA LYS A 19 -13.18 -3.99 19.19
C LYS A 19 -13.75 -3.31 17.95
N GLN A 20 -12.89 -2.74 17.09
CA GLN A 20 -13.29 -2.14 15.82
C GLN A 20 -14.10 -3.12 14.94
N ALA A 21 -13.61 -4.35 14.81
CA ALA A 21 -14.27 -5.39 14.03
C ALA A 21 -15.59 -5.84 14.68
N ALA A 22 -15.63 -5.97 16.01
CA ALA A 22 -16.85 -6.32 16.76
C ALA A 22 -17.94 -5.24 16.64
N ASP A 23 -17.54 -3.97 16.58
CA ASP A 23 -18.41 -2.81 16.38
C ASP A 23 -18.87 -2.67 14.91
N GLY A 24 -18.47 -3.59 14.01
CA GLY A 24 -18.84 -3.57 12.59
C GLY A 24 -18.21 -2.41 11.80
N ARG A 25 -17.16 -1.79 12.34
CA ARG A 25 -16.44 -0.68 11.70
C ARG A 25 -15.39 -1.19 10.72
N LEU A 26 -14.95 -0.30 9.84
CA LEU A 26 -13.91 -0.61 8.85
C LEU A 26 -12.55 -0.85 9.52
N TYR A 27 -11.84 -1.86 9.04
CA TYR A 27 -10.46 -2.15 9.41
C TYR A 27 -9.69 -2.66 8.19
N ALA A 28 -8.39 -2.41 8.16
CA ALA A 28 -7.60 -2.71 6.98
C ALA A 28 -6.16 -3.12 7.29
N ALA A 29 -5.53 -3.86 6.38
CA ALA A 29 -4.14 -4.26 6.51
C ALA A 29 -3.45 -4.39 5.15
N VAL A 30 -2.15 -4.08 5.09
CA VAL A 30 -1.37 -4.14 3.84
C VAL A 30 -0.08 -4.93 4.04
N CYS A 31 0.46 -5.46 2.95
CA CYS A 31 1.74 -6.15 2.91
C CYS A 31 1.67 -7.47 3.68
N ALA A 32 2.53 -7.72 4.68
CA ALA A 32 2.49 -8.93 5.49
C ALA A 32 1.48 -8.88 6.66
N SER A 33 0.98 -7.69 7.03
CA SER A 33 0.05 -7.51 8.15
C SER A 33 -1.24 -8.35 8.06
N PRO A 34 -1.87 -8.55 6.87
CA PRO A 34 -3.06 -9.40 6.76
C PRO A 34 -2.81 -10.82 7.26
N ALA A 35 -1.72 -11.47 6.82
CA ALA A 35 -1.41 -12.84 7.22
C ALA A 35 -0.84 -12.94 8.64
N VAL A 36 -0.01 -11.98 9.05
CA VAL A 36 0.74 -12.04 10.31
C VAL A 36 -0.07 -11.52 11.49
N ALA A 37 -0.75 -10.38 11.35
CA ALA A 37 -1.51 -9.77 12.44
C ALA A 37 -2.99 -10.20 12.39
N LEU A 38 -3.74 -9.76 11.37
CA LEU A 38 -5.19 -10.02 11.29
C LEU A 38 -5.52 -11.52 11.24
N GLY A 39 -4.73 -12.28 10.49
CA GLY A 39 -4.82 -13.74 10.40
C GLY A 39 -4.61 -14.42 11.76
N SER A 40 -3.54 -14.04 12.48
CA SER A 40 -3.26 -14.57 13.83
C SER A 40 -4.35 -14.22 14.84
N TRP A 41 -4.97 -13.04 14.74
CA TRP A 41 -6.07 -12.61 15.61
C TRP A 41 -7.42 -13.24 15.25
N GLY A 42 -7.49 -13.99 14.14
CA GLY A 42 -8.70 -14.66 13.67
C GLY A 42 -9.72 -13.75 13.00
N LEU A 43 -9.32 -12.54 12.60
CA LEU A 43 -10.21 -11.51 12.02
C LEU A 43 -10.50 -11.71 10.52
N LEU A 44 -9.89 -12.72 9.90
CA LEU A 44 -10.05 -13.02 8.47
C LEU A 44 -10.76 -14.37 8.21
N LYS A 45 -11.25 -15.03 9.27
CA LYS A 45 -11.86 -16.36 9.16
C LYS A 45 -13.11 -16.30 8.28
N GLY A 46 -13.11 -17.08 7.19
CA GLY A 46 -14.22 -17.14 6.23
C GLY A 46 -14.30 -15.95 5.27
N LEU A 47 -13.36 -15.02 5.32
CA LEU A 47 -13.30 -13.86 4.43
C LEU A 47 -12.27 -14.08 3.32
N LYS A 48 -12.42 -13.34 2.22
CA LYS A 48 -11.42 -13.19 1.16
C LYS A 48 -10.44 -12.10 1.53
N ALA A 49 -9.16 -12.39 1.37
CA ALA A 49 -8.09 -11.43 1.65
C ALA A 49 -6.94 -11.58 0.65
N THR A 50 -6.13 -10.54 0.53
CA THR A 50 -4.85 -10.57 -0.19
C THR A 50 -3.73 -10.09 0.73
N CYS A 51 -2.49 -10.44 0.41
CA CYS A 51 -1.32 -9.98 1.14
C CYS A 51 -0.08 -9.95 0.24
N TYR A 52 1.06 -9.60 0.81
CA TYR A 52 2.34 -9.68 0.12
C TYR A 52 2.58 -11.10 -0.41
N PRO A 53 3.11 -11.28 -1.64
CA PRO A 53 3.21 -12.59 -2.29
C PRO A 53 3.88 -13.67 -1.43
N SER A 54 4.96 -13.33 -0.72
CA SER A 54 5.68 -14.26 0.16
C SER A 54 4.90 -14.73 1.39
N PHE A 55 3.77 -14.09 1.70
CA PHE A 55 2.90 -14.45 2.83
C PHE A 55 1.56 -15.07 2.40
N MET A 56 1.34 -15.28 1.09
CA MET A 56 0.07 -15.82 0.56
C MET A 56 -0.23 -17.24 1.05
N GLU A 57 0.80 -18.07 1.22
CA GLU A 57 0.65 -19.42 1.79
C GLU A 57 0.18 -19.36 3.25
N GLN A 58 0.79 -18.48 4.06
CA GLN A 58 0.38 -18.24 5.43
C GLN A 58 -1.05 -17.65 5.48
N LEU A 59 -1.40 -16.73 4.58
CA LEU A 59 -2.75 -16.17 4.49
C LEU A 59 -3.79 -17.25 4.20
N SER A 60 -3.48 -18.20 3.30
CA SER A 60 -4.37 -19.31 2.93
C SER A 60 -4.73 -20.22 4.11
N SER A 61 -3.93 -20.21 5.18
CA SER A 61 -4.24 -20.96 6.41
C SER A 61 -5.33 -20.31 7.28
N CYS A 62 -5.62 -19.02 7.08
CA CYS A 62 -6.54 -18.25 7.92
C CYS A 62 -7.67 -17.54 7.15
N ALA A 63 -7.58 -17.43 5.83
CA ALA A 63 -8.53 -16.75 4.95
C ALA A 63 -8.56 -17.39 3.55
N THR A 64 -9.54 -17.02 2.73
CA THR A 64 -9.53 -17.34 1.29
C THR A 64 -8.59 -16.37 0.58
N ALA A 65 -7.38 -16.82 0.22
CA ALA A 65 -6.39 -15.98 -0.43
C ALA A 65 -6.76 -15.66 -1.89
N VAL A 66 -6.68 -14.38 -2.27
CA VAL A 66 -6.98 -13.88 -3.62
C VAL A 66 -5.82 -13.03 -4.14
N GLU A 67 -5.48 -13.15 -5.42
CA GLU A 67 -4.34 -12.43 -6.04
C GLU A 67 -4.64 -10.98 -6.47
N SER A 68 -5.81 -10.45 -6.13
CA SER A 68 -6.20 -9.06 -6.42
C SER A 68 -5.24 -8.04 -5.78
N ILE A 69 -5.05 -6.89 -6.43
CA ILE A 69 -4.20 -5.77 -5.93
C ILE A 69 -4.71 -5.25 -4.58
N VAL A 70 -6.02 -5.08 -4.48
CA VAL A 70 -6.76 -4.76 -3.26
C VAL A 70 -7.94 -5.72 -3.20
N GLN A 71 -8.16 -6.35 -2.03
CA GLN A 71 -9.32 -7.20 -1.78
C GLN A 71 -10.18 -6.55 -0.70
N GLN A 72 -11.43 -6.27 -1.05
CA GLN A 72 -12.47 -5.82 -0.13
C GLN A 72 -13.41 -7.00 0.14
N ASP A 73 -13.70 -7.29 1.40
CA ASP A 73 -14.72 -8.27 1.79
C ASP A 73 -15.48 -7.77 3.03
N GLY A 74 -16.73 -7.35 2.85
CA GLY A 74 -17.51 -6.71 3.90
C GLY A 74 -16.84 -5.44 4.44
N LYS A 75 -16.37 -5.49 5.69
CA LYS A 75 -15.72 -4.36 6.38
C LYS A 75 -14.19 -4.44 6.43
N VAL A 76 -13.60 -5.51 5.88
CA VAL A 76 -12.15 -5.65 5.80
C VAL A 76 -11.63 -5.26 4.42
N VAL A 77 -10.55 -4.49 4.40
CA VAL A 77 -9.81 -4.15 3.18
C VAL A 77 -8.36 -4.60 3.32
N THR A 78 -7.87 -5.36 2.35
CA THR A 78 -6.49 -5.87 2.35
C THR A 78 -5.76 -5.57 1.05
N SER A 79 -4.44 -5.37 1.10
CA SER A 79 -3.62 -5.08 -0.07
C SER A 79 -2.21 -5.68 0.02
N ARG A 80 -1.52 -5.76 -1.13
CA ARG A 80 -0.32 -6.59 -1.31
C ARG A 80 0.99 -5.94 -0.88
N GLY A 81 1.23 -4.65 -1.13
CA GLY A 81 2.54 -4.06 -0.83
C GLY A 81 2.66 -2.58 -1.20
N PRO A 82 3.87 -2.00 -1.16
CA PRO A 82 4.07 -0.57 -1.39
C PRO A 82 3.58 -0.12 -2.77
N GLY A 83 3.78 -0.95 -3.80
CA GLY A 83 3.33 -0.66 -5.16
C GLY A 83 1.82 -0.68 -5.36
N THR A 84 1.04 -1.10 -4.35
CA THR A 84 -0.43 -1.16 -4.40
C THR A 84 -1.07 -0.20 -3.38
N THR A 85 -0.27 0.68 -2.75
CA THR A 85 -0.70 1.57 -1.67
C THR A 85 -1.64 2.66 -2.18
N MET A 86 -1.46 3.11 -3.41
CA MET A 86 -2.32 4.16 -3.97
C MET A 86 -3.73 3.63 -4.23
N GLU A 87 -3.84 2.47 -4.87
CA GLU A 87 -5.10 1.76 -5.09
C GLU A 87 -5.77 1.38 -3.76
N PHE A 88 -4.96 0.97 -2.78
CA PHE A 88 -5.45 0.70 -1.43
C PHE A 88 -6.03 1.95 -0.76
N SER A 89 -5.34 3.09 -0.86
CA SER A 89 -5.83 4.36 -0.29
C SER A 89 -7.15 4.79 -0.92
N VAL A 90 -7.27 4.71 -2.26
CA VAL A 90 -8.52 5.03 -2.97
C VAL A 90 -9.66 4.10 -2.56
N ALA A 91 -9.38 2.80 -2.42
CA ALA A 91 -10.38 1.83 -1.93
C ALA A 91 -10.87 2.15 -0.51
N LEU A 92 -10.02 2.69 0.37
CA LEU A 92 -10.44 3.14 1.69
C LEU A 92 -11.27 4.43 1.63
N VAL A 93 -10.93 5.37 0.74
CA VAL A 93 -11.71 6.60 0.52
C VAL A 93 -13.12 6.26 0.04
N GLU A 94 -13.24 5.32 -0.91
CA GLU A 94 -14.53 4.85 -1.41
C GLU A 94 -15.40 4.25 -0.30
N GLN A 95 -14.79 3.52 0.63
CA GLN A 95 -15.49 2.90 1.77
C GLN A 95 -15.90 3.90 2.87
N LEU A 96 -15.17 5.02 3.02
CA LEU A 96 -15.44 6.02 4.05
C LEU A 96 -16.44 7.07 3.63
N TYR A 97 -16.34 7.53 2.38
CA TYR A 97 -17.14 8.63 1.87
C TYR A 97 -18.13 8.09 0.85
N ASP A 98 -17.67 7.85 -0.37
CA ASP A 98 -18.41 7.26 -1.47
C ASP A 98 -17.49 7.15 -2.69
N LYS A 99 -18.05 6.60 -3.76
CA LYS A 99 -17.37 6.47 -5.05
C LYS A 99 -17.08 7.82 -5.71
N GLU A 100 -17.93 8.83 -5.53
CA GLU A 100 -17.75 10.14 -6.15
C GLU A 100 -16.49 10.82 -5.60
N LYS A 101 -16.29 10.77 -4.28
CA LYS A 101 -15.08 11.27 -3.63
C LYS A 101 -13.84 10.47 -4.03
N ALA A 102 -13.97 9.15 -4.19
CA ALA A 102 -12.86 8.32 -4.66
C ALA A 102 -12.46 8.64 -6.10
N ASP A 103 -13.42 8.88 -6.99
CA ASP A 103 -13.19 9.28 -8.38
C ASP A 103 -12.56 10.68 -8.47
N GLU A 104 -13.02 11.62 -7.63
CA GLU A 104 -12.44 12.97 -7.50
C GLU A 104 -10.95 12.91 -7.09
N VAL A 105 -10.62 12.08 -6.10
CA VAL A 105 -9.25 11.94 -5.60
C VAL A 105 -8.36 11.14 -6.54
N SER A 106 -8.89 10.10 -7.19
CA SER A 106 -8.10 9.20 -8.03
C SER A 106 -7.75 9.79 -9.41
N GLY A 107 -8.57 10.69 -9.95
CA GLY A 107 -8.33 11.31 -11.25
C GLY A 107 -6.96 11.99 -11.37
N PRO A 108 -6.59 12.91 -10.46
CA PRO A 108 -5.28 13.56 -10.45
C PRO A 108 -4.09 12.63 -10.15
N LEU A 109 -4.33 11.47 -9.53
CA LEU A 109 -3.28 10.51 -9.17
C LEU A 109 -2.75 9.71 -10.38
N LEU A 110 -3.42 9.81 -11.54
CA LEU A 110 -3.04 9.10 -12.77
C LEU A 110 -2.79 7.61 -12.54
N LEU A 111 -3.65 7.00 -11.72
CA LEU A 111 -3.53 5.59 -11.39
C LEU A 111 -3.67 4.73 -12.65
N ARG A 112 -2.92 3.62 -12.68
CA ARG A 112 -3.11 2.64 -13.74
C ARG A 112 -4.44 1.91 -13.49
N PRO A 113 -5.39 1.94 -14.43
CA PRO A 113 -6.71 1.33 -14.22
C PRO A 113 -6.60 -0.19 -14.01
N ASN A 114 -5.75 -0.90 -14.77
CA ASN A 114 -5.41 -2.29 -14.49
C ASN A 114 -3.92 -2.58 -14.75
N HIS A 115 -3.32 -3.43 -13.91
CA HIS A 115 -1.92 -3.86 -14.06
C HIS A 115 -1.68 -4.80 -15.25
N GLY A 116 -2.75 -5.24 -15.93
CA GLY A 116 -2.71 -6.04 -17.16
C GLY A 116 -2.95 -5.25 -18.45
N ASP A 117 -3.27 -3.96 -18.36
CA ASP A 117 -3.46 -3.13 -19.54
C ASP A 117 -2.08 -2.79 -20.15
N GLU A 118 -1.98 -2.86 -21.48
CA GLU A 118 -0.75 -2.48 -22.19
C GLU A 118 -0.38 -1.02 -21.91
N TYR A 119 0.92 -0.76 -21.76
CA TYR A 119 1.43 0.60 -21.61
C TYR A 119 1.19 1.37 -22.91
N LYS A 120 0.30 2.35 -22.89
CA LYS A 120 0.13 3.27 -24.02
C LYS A 120 1.11 4.43 -23.85
N VAL A 121 2.32 4.28 -24.38
CA VAL A 121 3.26 5.39 -24.51
C VAL A 121 2.81 6.25 -25.68
N ILE A 122 2.14 7.37 -25.37
CA ILE A 122 1.80 8.39 -26.35
C ILE A 122 2.86 9.48 -26.23
N GLU A 123 3.74 9.59 -27.23
CA GLU A 123 4.64 10.73 -27.32
C GLU A 123 3.84 11.95 -27.79
N LEU A 124 3.64 12.90 -26.88
CA LEU A 124 2.86 14.11 -27.17
C LEU A 124 3.62 15.12 -28.04
N ASN A 125 4.95 15.00 -28.08
CA ASN A 125 5.81 15.86 -28.88
C ASN A 125 6.85 15.01 -29.61
N PRO A 126 6.46 14.30 -30.69
CA PRO A 126 7.38 13.45 -31.44
C PRO A 126 8.50 14.31 -32.02
N MET A 127 9.71 14.07 -31.54
CA MET A 127 10.91 14.76 -32.04
C MET A 127 11.71 13.82 -32.93
N GLU A 128 11.97 14.24 -34.17
CA GLU A 128 12.88 13.52 -35.05
C GLU A 128 14.32 13.66 -34.54
N TRP A 129 14.82 12.62 -33.90
CA TRP A 129 16.23 12.52 -33.52
C TRP A 129 17.10 12.32 -34.77
N LYS A 130 17.59 13.41 -35.36
CA LYS A 130 18.64 13.34 -36.40
C LYS A 130 20.01 13.07 -35.75
N CYS A 131 20.24 11.83 -35.32
CA CYS A 131 21.57 11.37 -34.94
C CYS A 131 22.41 11.10 -36.20
N ASN A 132 22.98 12.15 -36.79
CA ASN A 132 23.89 12.03 -37.93
C ASN A 132 25.28 11.48 -37.56
N ASN A 133 25.52 11.16 -36.29
CA ASN A 133 26.76 10.60 -35.80
C ASN A 133 26.46 9.32 -35.01
N ILE A 134 27.17 8.25 -35.32
CA ILE A 134 27.22 7.03 -34.49
C ILE A 134 27.74 7.47 -33.11
N PRO A 135 27.00 7.26 -32.01
CA PRO A 135 27.47 7.62 -30.68
C PRO A 135 28.76 6.83 -30.41
N GLN A 136 29.87 7.56 -30.33
CA GLN A 136 31.15 6.99 -29.95
C GLN A 136 31.09 6.72 -28.45
N VAL A 137 30.93 5.45 -28.05
CA VAL A 137 31.06 5.05 -26.65
C VAL A 137 32.51 5.24 -26.24
N ARG A 138 32.85 6.42 -25.73
CA ARG A 138 34.12 6.63 -25.03
C ARG A 138 33.95 6.12 -23.61
N PHE A 139 34.47 4.93 -23.36
CA PHE A 139 34.77 4.45 -22.01
C PHE A 139 35.85 5.36 -21.41
N GLN A 140 35.44 6.52 -20.90
CA GLN A 140 36.22 7.28 -19.95
C GLN A 140 35.60 7.04 -18.58
N CYS A 141 36.02 5.94 -17.95
CA CYS A 141 35.88 5.76 -16.51
C CYS A 141 36.43 7.01 -15.81
N TRP A 142 35.77 7.38 -14.70
CA TRP A 142 35.99 8.55 -13.85
C TRP A 142 35.30 9.84 -14.30
N LEU A 143 34.00 9.99 -13.99
CA LEU A 143 33.48 11.11 -13.17
C LEU A 143 31.94 11.04 -13.02
N VAL A 144 31.38 10.08 -12.27
CA VAL A 144 29.99 10.21 -11.75
C VAL A 144 29.90 9.61 -10.36
N VAL A 145 30.49 10.31 -9.39
CA VAL A 145 30.02 10.28 -8.01
C VAL A 145 29.78 11.74 -7.67
N TYR A 146 28.57 12.23 -7.88
CA TYR A 146 27.96 13.41 -7.26
C TYR A 146 26.72 13.76 -8.08
N ILE A 147 25.57 13.29 -7.62
CA ILE A 147 24.25 13.95 -7.61
C ILE A 147 23.30 12.86 -7.07
N LEU A 148 23.09 12.88 -5.76
CA LEU A 148 21.93 12.27 -5.09
C LEU A 148 21.94 12.76 -3.64
N LEU A 149 21.56 14.02 -3.43
CA LEU A 149 21.19 14.56 -2.12
C LEU A 149 20.41 15.85 -2.30
N SER A 150 19.12 15.71 -2.58
CA SER A 150 18.11 16.73 -2.28
C SER A 150 16.76 16.06 -2.41
N LEU A 151 16.16 15.74 -1.27
CA LEU A 151 14.71 15.63 -1.08
C LEU A 151 14.47 15.38 0.41
N CYS A 152 14.21 16.44 1.15
CA CYS A 152 13.53 16.36 2.44
C CYS A 152 12.74 17.64 2.67
N THR A 153 11.65 17.51 3.42
CA THR A 153 10.69 18.53 3.89
C THR A 153 9.54 18.84 2.93
N ILE A 154 8.38 18.19 3.16
CA ILE A 154 7.12 18.85 3.58
C ILE A 154 6.35 17.84 4.44
N ALA A 155 6.08 18.18 5.70
CA ALA A 155 5.09 17.51 6.53
C ALA A 155 4.21 18.62 7.13
N ASP A 156 2.94 18.64 6.73
CA ASP A 156 1.92 19.53 7.26
C ASP A 156 1.02 18.71 8.21
N PRO A 157 0.95 19.03 9.52
CA PRO A 157 0.06 18.36 10.45
C PRO A 157 -1.12 19.28 10.79
N SER A 158 -2.20 19.22 10.01
CA SER A 158 -3.50 19.73 10.48
C SER A 158 -4.67 19.09 9.76
N SER A 159 -5.17 17.98 10.30
CA SER A 159 -6.57 17.60 10.16
C SER A 159 -7.01 16.78 11.37
N SER A 160 -7.88 17.39 12.17
CA SER A 160 -8.67 16.71 13.19
C SER A 160 -9.71 15.84 12.47
N LEU A 161 -9.56 14.52 12.54
CA LEU A 161 -10.54 13.56 12.04
C LEU A 161 -11.53 13.22 13.16
N ASP A 162 -12.82 13.34 12.86
CA ASP A 162 -13.94 12.95 13.71
C ASP A 162 -13.85 11.46 14.09
N GLU A 163 -14.11 11.14 15.37
CA GLU A 163 -13.96 9.79 15.95
C GLU A 163 -14.83 8.72 15.27
N ASP A 164 -15.88 9.11 14.53
CA ASP A 164 -16.80 8.19 13.86
C ASP A 164 -16.26 7.67 12.51
N THR A 165 -15.29 8.36 11.89
CA THR A 165 -14.73 8.04 10.56
C THR A 165 -13.34 7.35 10.64
N GLU A 166 -13.00 6.79 11.79
CA GLU A 166 -11.68 6.22 12.03
C GLU A 166 -11.54 4.79 11.43
N ILE A 167 -10.67 4.63 10.43
CA ILE A 167 -10.20 3.31 9.99
C ILE A 167 -8.96 2.93 10.78
N LYS A 168 -8.97 1.73 11.34
CA LYS A 168 -7.76 1.15 11.91
C LYS A 168 -7.00 0.37 10.85
N VAL A 169 -5.90 0.96 10.39
CA VAL A 169 -5.05 0.40 9.33
C VAL A 169 -3.76 -0.16 9.95
N CYS A 170 -3.52 -1.46 9.77
CA CYS A 170 -2.24 -2.09 10.11
C CYS A 170 -1.23 -1.95 8.95
N LEU A 171 -0.53 -0.81 8.88
CA LEU A 171 0.54 -0.54 7.89
C LEU A 171 1.90 -1.00 8.40
N ILE A 172 2.61 -1.87 7.68
CA ILE A 172 3.99 -2.21 8.06
C ILE A 172 4.85 -0.94 8.03
N ASN A 173 5.36 -0.54 9.18
CA ASN A 173 6.44 0.44 9.22
C ASN A 173 7.70 -0.24 8.67
N PHE A 174 8.16 0.25 7.52
CA PHE A 174 9.46 -0.09 6.94
C PHE A 174 10.62 0.62 7.65
N SER A 175 10.34 1.42 8.67
CA SER A 175 11.36 2.10 9.47
C SER A 175 12.28 1.07 10.11
N ASP A 176 13.57 1.32 9.89
CA ASP A 176 14.74 0.64 10.47
C ASP A 176 14.59 0.27 11.95
N PRO A 177 15.38 -0.69 12.46
CA PRO A 177 15.37 -1.07 13.86
C PRO A 177 15.80 0.12 14.73
N CYS A 178 14.84 0.94 15.16
CA CYS A 178 15.03 1.78 16.32
C CYS A 178 15.03 0.86 17.54
N THR A 179 16.25 0.55 17.99
CA THR A 179 16.58 0.08 19.32
C THR A 179 15.82 0.85 20.40
N ASN A 180 15.37 0.09 21.41
CA ASN A 180 14.73 0.48 22.69
C ASN A 180 13.20 0.46 22.73
N CYS A 181 12.66 -0.73 23.01
CA CYS A 181 11.70 -0.95 24.09
C CYS A 181 12.17 -2.16 24.90
#